data_AF-A0A966WB10-F1
#
_entry.id   AF-A0A966WB10-F1
#
_cell.length_a   1.000
_cell.length_b   1.000
_cell.length_c   1.000
_cell.angle_alpha   90.00
_cell.angle_beta   90.00
_cell.angle_gamma   90.00
#
_symmetry.space_group_name_H-M   'P 1'
#
loop_
_entity.id
_entity.type
_entity.pdbx_description
1 polymer ?
#
loop_
_entity_poly.entity_id
_entity_poly.type
_entity_poly.pdbx_seq_one_letter_code
_entity_poly.pdbx_strand_id
1 'polypeptide(L)'
;MIDGTGGLTKAGSGTFTLTGINTYSGATTLSDSGGTLLISGSGQLNSGTYGGAITLGSATVFDFASSANQTLSGDITGAGQVKKTVGTTNTLTLSGASSSYSGATTIDKGTVSMTTANALGSSAGATTVSSGATLQVAAAVTAAEPLNIAGTGASTAGAVNFTAAGTLSSTVAMTASSTVQVADGVEATISGVISGSFGLTKANTGTLVISAANTYTSTTTISAGTLKLSGSGSVPDRSAVTVTGTFDLNSVSDIVGSVAGAGTISFGSATLTTGDDQASGSDTDTTFSGTMTGSGAAQAASPRPAQASCACRAPTRSRVTSR
;
A
#
# COMPACT_ATOMS: atom_id res chain seq x y z
N MET A 1 24.75 14.57 -24.60
CA MET A 1 24.54 15.52 -23.49
C MET A 1 23.74 16.67 -24.06
N ILE A 2 22.65 17.05 -23.42
CA ILE A 2 21.90 18.28 -23.75
C ILE A 2 22.17 19.28 -22.62
N ASP A 3 22.51 20.53 -22.98
CA ASP A 3 22.83 21.61 -22.06
C ASP A 3 22.07 22.91 -22.39
N GLY A 4 22.18 23.90 -21.49
CA GLY A 4 21.60 25.23 -21.65
C GLY A 4 20.27 25.48 -20.94
N THR A 5 19.62 26.60 -21.24
CA THR A 5 18.35 27.01 -20.61
C THR A 5 17.12 26.65 -21.45
N GLY A 6 17.32 26.09 -22.65
CA GLY A 6 16.25 25.66 -23.54
C GLY A 6 15.49 24.45 -23.00
N GLY A 7 14.28 24.25 -23.53
CA GLY A 7 13.45 23.08 -23.24
C GLY A 7 13.70 21.91 -24.19
N LEU A 8 13.24 20.73 -23.80
CA LEU A 8 13.25 19.51 -24.60
C LEU A 8 11.84 19.18 -25.07
N THR A 9 11.58 19.20 -26.38
CA THR A 9 10.34 18.68 -26.96
C THR A 9 10.60 17.33 -27.61
N LYS A 10 10.02 16.27 -27.05
CA LYS A 10 10.02 14.93 -27.63
C LYS A 10 8.74 14.73 -28.46
N ALA A 11 8.92 14.73 -29.78
CA ALA A 11 7.87 14.42 -30.74
C ALA A 11 7.95 12.98 -31.30
N GLY A 12 6.86 12.51 -31.90
CA GLY A 12 6.67 11.16 -32.46
C GLY A 12 6.42 10.06 -31.42
N SER A 13 5.89 8.93 -31.87
CA SER A 13 5.55 7.76 -31.04
C SER A 13 6.77 6.91 -30.61
N GLY A 14 7.96 7.16 -31.17
CA GLY A 14 9.17 6.43 -30.83
C GLY A 14 9.72 6.74 -29.44
N THR A 15 10.72 5.98 -29.01
CA THR A 15 11.49 6.23 -27.78
C THR A 15 12.68 7.14 -28.06
N PHE A 16 12.86 8.17 -27.25
CA PHE A 16 14.09 8.97 -27.21
C PHE A 16 14.81 8.73 -25.90
N THR A 17 16.08 8.33 -25.98
CA THR A 17 16.84 7.84 -24.83
C THR A 17 17.95 8.80 -24.44
N LEU A 18 17.97 9.21 -23.17
CA LEU A 18 19.03 10.00 -22.56
C LEU A 18 19.85 9.11 -21.62
N THR A 19 21.07 8.75 -22.05
CA THR A 19 21.96 7.84 -21.30
C THR A 19 22.98 8.54 -20.41
N GLY A 20 23.26 9.81 -20.68
CA GLY A 20 24.24 10.62 -19.95
C GLY A 20 23.59 11.67 -19.05
N ILE A 21 24.42 12.34 -18.25
CA ILE A 21 23.99 13.50 -17.46
C ILE A 21 23.67 14.65 -18.40
N ASN A 22 22.45 15.16 -18.34
CA ASN A 22 22.02 16.34 -19.09
C ASN A 22 21.87 17.51 -18.11
N THR A 23 22.20 18.71 -18.58
CA THR A 23 22.27 19.94 -17.78
C THR A 23 21.28 21.00 -18.25
N TYR A 24 20.40 20.67 -19.19
CA TYR A 24 19.34 21.58 -19.59
C TYR A 24 18.35 21.82 -18.44
N SER A 25 17.84 23.05 -18.37
CA SER A 25 16.98 23.51 -17.27
C SER A 25 15.59 23.97 -17.72
N GLY A 26 15.37 24.19 -19.02
CA GLY A 26 14.05 24.50 -19.56
C GLY A 26 13.10 23.31 -19.50
N ALA A 27 11.80 23.55 -19.72
CA ALA A 27 10.73 22.55 -19.61
C ALA A 27 10.90 21.36 -20.58
N THR A 28 10.32 20.22 -20.22
CA THR A 28 10.26 19.02 -21.05
C THR A 28 8.83 18.75 -21.49
N THR A 29 8.60 18.61 -22.79
CA THR A 29 7.28 18.30 -23.35
C THR A 29 7.35 17.04 -24.19
N LEU A 30 6.51 16.05 -23.89
CA LEU A 30 6.25 14.91 -24.75
C LEU A 30 4.95 15.20 -25.50
N SER A 31 5.03 15.59 -26.78
CA SER A 31 3.92 16.23 -27.50
C SER A 31 2.95 15.29 -28.21
N ASP A 32 3.34 14.05 -28.49
CA ASP A 32 2.60 13.13 -29.36
C ASP A 32 1.98 11.95 -28.64
N SER A 33 0.92 11.37 -29.19
CA SER A 33 0.32 10.19 -28.56
C SER A 33 1.27 8.97 -28.61
N GLY A 34 1.57 8.41 -27.43
CA GLY A 34 2.35 7.17 -27.32
C GLY A 34 3.89 7.29 -27.30
N GLY A 35 4.45 8.50 -27.42
CA GLY A 35 5.92 8.69 -27.39
C GLY A 35 6.54 8.43 -26.01
N THR A 36 7.78 7.92 -25.98
CA THR A 36 8.52 7.68 -24.72
C THR A 36 9.78 8.56 -24.63
N LEU A 37 9.96 9.22 -23.48
CA LEU A 37 11.26 9.76 -23.06
C LEU A 37 11.85 8.81 -22.03
N LEU A 38 12.96 8.15 -22.38
CA LEU A 38 13.64 7.18 -21.54
C LEU A 38 14.92 7.78 -20.97
N ILE A 39 15.04 7.88 -19.64
CA ILE A 39 16.30 8.24 -18.97
C ILE A 39 16.96 6.94 -18.52
N SER A 40 18.10 6.54 -19.09
CA SER A 40 18.69 5.21 -18.83
C SER A 40 20.17 5.27 -18.49
N GLY A 41 20.77 4.13 -18.10
CA GLY A 41 22.17 4.08 -17.70
C GLY A 41 22.42 4.91 -16.45
N SER A 42 23.36 5.87 -16.51
CA SER A 42 23.56 6.88 -15.47
C SER A 42 22.89 8.22 -15.81
N GLY A 43 21.91 8.19 -16.73
CA GLY A 43 21.22 9.38 -17.23
C GLY A 43 20.55 10.16 -16.13
N GLN A 44 20.65 11.49 -16.20
CA GLN A 44 20.03 12.42 -15.27
C GLN A 44 19.54 13.66 -16.02
N LEU A 45 18.52 14.31 -15.46
CA LEU A 45 18.03 15.62 -15.88
C LEU A 45 18.54 16.67 -14.89
N ASN A 46 19.10 17.76 -15.43
CA ASN A 46 19.77 18.83 -14.70
C ASN A 46 20.66 18.32 -13.55
N SER A 47 21.57 17.39 -13.88
CA SER A 47 22.50 16.77 -12.91
C SER A 47 21.83 16.14 -11.68
N GLY A 48 20.60 15.64 -11.85
CA GLY A 48 19.86 14.93 -10.81
C GLY A 48 18.87 15.79 -10.03
N THR A 49 18.78 17.10 -10.28
CA THR A 49 17.75 17.97 -9.68
C THR A 49 17.11 18.84 -10.75
N TYR A 50 15.96 18.41 -11.27
CA TYR A 50 15.30 19.05 -12.40
C TYR A 50 14.05 19.81 -11.98
N GLY A 51 14.10 21.13 -12.08
CA GLY A 51 13.00 22.04 -11.74
C GLY A 51 12.12 22.47 -12.93
N GLY A 52 12.46 22.04 -14.15
CA GLY A 52 11.63 22.29 -15.32
C GLY A 52 10.32 21.51 -15.24
N ALA A 53 9.22 22.13 -15.68
CA ALA A 53 7.95 21.41 -15.80
C ALA A 53 8.06 20.27 -16.82
N ILE A 54 7.32 19.18 -16.58
CA ILE A 54 7.23 18.05 -17.51
C ILE A 54 5.77 17.93 -17.97
N THR A 55 5.51 18.17 -19.26
CA THR A 55 4.18 18.01 -19.84
C THR A 55 4.11 16.72 -20.65
N LEU A 56 3.16 15.85 -20.28
CA LEU A 56 2.96 14.53 -20.85
C LEU A 56 1.70 14.51 -21.74
N GLY A 57 1.88 14.40 -23.05
CA GLY A 57 0.79 14.15 -24.00
C GLY A 57 0.07 12.83 -23.74
N SER A 58 -1.07 12.62 -24.39
CA SER A 58 -1.87 11.39 -24.21
C SER A 58 -1.06 10.12 -24.49
N ALA A 59 -1.18 9.11 -23.64
CA ALA A 59 -0.44 7.83 -23.76
C ALA A 59 1.10 7.95 -23.84
N THR A 60 1.68 9.14 -23.64
CA THR A 60 3.14 9.28 -23.55
C THR A 60 3.68 8.63 -22.29
N VAL A 61 4.96 8.32 -22.28
CA VAL A 61 5.64 7.74 -21.13
C VAL A 61 6.91 8.52 -20.83
N PHE A 62 6.99 9.07 -19.62
CA PHE A 62 8.27 9.44 -19.01
C PHE A 62 8.78 8.23 -18.22
N ASP A 63 9.83 7.58 -18.70
CA ASP A 63 10.42 6.39 -18.05
C ASP A 63 11.79 6.73 -17.48
N PHE A 64 11.88 6.72 -16.15
CA PHE A 64 13.13 6.84 -15.42
C PHE A 64 13.71 5.43 -15.17
N ALA A 65 14.62 5.02 -16.04
CA ALA A 65 15.35 3.76 -16.02
C ALA A 65 16.85 3.96 -15.70
N SER A 66 17.18 4.97 -14.92
CA SER A 66 18.56 5.29 -14.52
C SER A 66 18.95 4.57 -13.22
N SER A 67 20.23 4.30 -13.06
CA SER A 67 20.81 3.85 -11.78
C SER A 67 21.14 5.00 -10.82
N ALA A 68 21.05 6.25 -11.29
CA ALA A 68 21.29 7.44 -10.46
C ALA A 68 20.02 7.91 -9.74
N ASN A 69 20.20 8.68 -8.67
CA ASN A 69 19.09 9.40 -8.05
C ASN A 69 18.66 10.58 -8.95
N GLN A 70 17.37 10.93 -8.88
CA GLN A 70 16.82 12.09 -9.56
C GLN A 70 15.74 12.71 -8.68
N THR A 71 15.76 14.04 -8.58
CA THR A 71 14.67 14.85 -8.06
C THR A 71 14.00 15.58 -9.21
N LEU A 72 12.69 15.45 -9.32
CA LEU A 72 11.84 16.24 -10.20
C LEU A 72 11.04 17.18 -9.31
N SER A 73 11.40 18.47 -9.32
CA SER A 73 10.76 19.52 -8.52
C SER A 73 9.82 20.41 -9.34
N GLY A 74 9.91 20.34 -10.67
CA GLY A 74 8.89 20.89 -11.54
C GLY A 74 7.61 20.04 -11.52
N ASP A 75 6.47 20.68 -11.78
CA ASP A 75 5.20 19.98 -11.89
C ASP A 75 5.15 19.07 -13.12
N ILE A 76 4.55 17.89 -12.96
CA ILE A 76 4.25 16.95 -14.04
C ILE A 76 2.77 17.08 -14.38
N THR A 77 2.44 17.34 -15.64
CA THR A 77 1.06 17.60 -16.08
C THR A 77 0.70 16.80 -17.33
N GLY A 78 -0.60 16.73 -17.66
CA GLY A 78 -1.10 16.10 -18.89
C GLY A 78 -1.71 14.73 -18.68
N ALA A 79 -1.71 13.87 -19.69
CA ALA A 79 -2.43 12.58 -19.68
C ALA A 79 -1.53 11.35 -19.83
N GLY A 80 -0.21 11.56 -19.96
CA GLY A 80 0.75 10.47 -20.04
C GLY A 80 1.11 9.88 -18.68
N GLN A 81 1.99 8.89 -18.73
CA GLN A 81 2.36 8.02 -17.62
C GLN A 81 3.77 8.35 -17.11
N VAL A 82 3.99 8.10 -15.83
CA VAL A 82 5.32 8.13 -15.21
C VAL A 82 5.73 6.71 -14.85
N LYS A 83 6.94 6.30 -15.23
CA LYS A 83 7.49 4.99 -14.90
C LYS A 83 8.86 5.08 -14.25
N LYS A 84 9.14 4.15 -13.35
CA LYS A 84 10.44 3.88 -12.75
C LYS A 84 10.77 2.40 -12.96
N THR A 85 11.57 2.08 -13.98
CA THR A 85 11.71 0.68 -14.46
C THR A 85 13.03 0.00 -14.14
N VAL A 86 14.10 0.76 -13.86
CA VAL A 86 15.45 0.21 -13.60
C VAL A 86 16.08 0.91 -12.39
N GLY A 87 17.04 0.24 -11.77
CA GLY A 87 17.76 0.71 -10.59
C GLY A 87 17.01 0.31 -9.31
N THR A 88 17.61 -0.59 -8.54
CA THR A 88 16.97 -1.25 -7.40
C THR A 88 17.17 -0.52 -6.08
N THR A 89 18.14 0.40 -6.01
CA THR A 89 18.50 1.13 -4.80
C THR A 89 18.38 2.64 -4.94
N ASN A 90 18.23 3.14 -6.17
CA ASN A 90 18.10 4.58 -6.43
C ASN A 90 16.67 5.06 -6.22
N THR A 91 16.57 6.36 -5.96
CA THR A 91 15.32 7.04 -5.68
C THR A 91 15.01 8.05 -6.78
N LEU A 92 13.78 8.00 -7.30
CA LEU A 92 13.15 9.08 -8.05
C LEU A 92 12.27 9.88 -7.09
N THR A 93 12.70 11.09 -6.73
CA THR A 93 11.95 11.99 -5.86
C THR A 93 11.02 12.86 -6.70
N LEU A 94 9.73 12.81 -6.41
CA LEU A 94 8.70 13.65 -7.01
C LEU A 94 8.27 14.71 -5.98
N SER A 95 8.50 15.96 -6.33
CA SER A 95 8.35 17.12 -5.43
C SER A 95 7.63 18.31 -6.06
N GLY A 96 7.07 18.14 -7.27
CA GLY A 96 6.20 19.14 -7.88
C GLY A 96 5.01 19.47 -6.98
N ALA A 97 4.77 20.75 -6.74
CA ALA A 97 3.76 21.21 -5.79
C ALA A 97 2.32 20.99 -6.29
N SER A 98 2.12 20.93 -7.61
CA SER A 98 0.82 20.91 -8.26
C SER A 98 0.78 20.01 -9.50
N SER A 99 1.56 18.92 -9.47
CA SER A 99 1.49 17.86 -10.48
C SER A 99 0.04 17.37 -10.67
N SER A 100 -0.39 17.25 -11.91
CA SER A 100 -1.81 17.01 -12.27
C SER A 100 -1.96 16.01 -13.41
N TYR A 101 -0.92 15.23 -13.70
CA TYR A 101 -1.02 14.22 -14.74
C TYR A 101 -2.08 13.15 -14.40
N SER A 102 -2.81 12.69 -15.41
CA SER A 102 -3.91 11.73 -15.23
C SER A 102 -3.56 10.30 -15.60
N GLY A 103 -2.37 10.06 -16.18
CA GLY A 103 -1.90 8.70 -16.46
C GLY A 103 -1.36 8.02 -15.20
N ALA A 104 -1.19 6.71 -15.28
CA ALA A 104 -0.71 5.91 -14.17
C ALA A 104 0.76 6.19 -13.82
N THR A 105 1.08 5.97 -12.55
CA THR A 105 2.47 5.88 -12.07
C THR A 105 2.83 4.41 -11.86
N THR A 106 3.90 3.92 -12.48
CA THR A 106 4.37 2.54 -12.30
C THR A 106 5.77 2.50 -11.71
N ILE A 107 5.92 1.78 -10.60
CA ILE A 107 7.18 1.62 -9.88
C ILE A 107 7.58 0.15 -9.96
N ASP A 108 8.43 -0.19 -10.92
CA ASP A 108 8.87 -1.57 -11.16
C ASP A 108 10.15 -1.92 -10.40
N LYS A 109 11.02 -0.92 -10.14
CA LYS A 109 12.30 -1.09 -9.43
C LYS A 109 12.66 0.12 -8.58
N GLY A 110 13.31 -0.13 -7.44
CA GLY A 110 13.83 0.92 -6.57
C GLY A 110 12.72 1.70 -5.88
N THR A 111 12.98 2.98 -5.61
CA THR A 111 12.07 3.81 -4.82
C THR A 111 11.56 5.00 -5.64
N VAL A 112 10.26 5.27 -5.58
CA VAL A 112 9.72 6.60 -5.85
C VAL A 112 9.39 7.24 -4.52
N SER A 113 9.93 8.44 -4.27
CA SER A 113 9.70 9.19 -3.05
C SER A 113 8.78 10.37 -3.35
N MET A 114 7.61 10.42 -2.73
CA MET A 114 6.70 11.54 -2.81
C MET A 114 6.90 12.48 -1.62
N THR A 115 6.97 13.78 -1.90
CA THR A 115 7.20 14.83 -0.89
C THR A 115 6.12 15.91 -0.86
N THR A 116 5.15 15.84 -1.79
CA THR A 116 3.98 16.73 -1.89
C THR A 116 2.73 15.89 -2.13
N ALA A 117 1.55 16.41 -1.78
CA ALA A 117 0.28 15.69 -1.86
C ALA A 117 -0.06 15.21 -3.29
N ASN A 118 0.29 16.01 -4.29
CA ASN A 118 -0.02 15.72 -5.69
C ASN A 118 1.17 15.18 -6.49
N ALA A 119 2.28 14.81 -5.84
CA ALA A 119 3.48 14.32 -6.52
C ALA A 119 3.21 13.15 -7.49
N LEU A 120 2.20 12.33 -7.18
CA LEU A 120 1.79 11.16 -7.96
C LEU A 120 0.70 11.45 -9.02
N GLY A 121 0.36 12.74 -9.22
CA GLY A 121 -0.60 13.18 -10.22
C GLY A 121 -2.00 13.39 -9.65
N SER A 122 -3.01 13.23 -10.51
CA SER A 122 -4.42 13.26 -10.13
C SER A 122 -4.93 11.86 -9.76
N SER A 123 -6.09 11.79 -9.10
CA SER A 123 -6.73 10.53 -8.71
C SER A 123 -7.30 9.70 -9.89
N ALA A 124 -7.12 10.13 -11.14
CA ALA A 124 -7.56 9.40 -12.33
C ALA A 124 -6.65 8.20 -12.65
N GLY A 125 -5.35 8.35 -12.43
CA GLY A 125 -4.36 7.30 -12.61
C GLY A 125 -4.04 6.58 -11.30
N ALA A 126 -3.93 5.25 -11.34
CA ALA A 126 -3.45 4.48 -10.20
C ALA A 126 -1.92 4.52 -10.09
N THR A 127 -1.41 4.39 -8.87
CA THR A 127 0.01 4.12 -8.60
C THR A 127 0.21 2.63 -8.34
N THR A 128 0.99 1.97 -9.19
CA THR A 128 1.33 0.55 -9.06
C THR A 128 2.75 0.39 -8.54
N VAL A 129 2.90 -0.26 -7.38
CA VAL A 129 4.17 -0.69 -6.80
C VAL A 129 4.35 -2.19 -7.05
N SER A 130 5.25 -2.54 -7.97
CA SER A 130 5.58 -3.93 -8.27
C SER A 130 6.42 -4.57 -7.16
N SER A 131 6.45 -5.91 -7.14
CA SER A 131 7.25 -6.65 -6.15
C SER A 131 8.74 -6.29 -6.24
N GLY A 132 9.31 -5.88 -5.10
CA GLY A 132 10.69 -5.42 -5.00
C GLY A 132 10.89 -3.92 -5.28
N ALA A 133 9.81 -3.14 -5.38
CA ALA A 133 9.84 -1.69 -5.49
C ALA A 133 9.16 -1.04 -4.27
N THR A 134 9.42 0.25 -4.03
CA THR A 134 8.90 1.00 -2.89
C THR A 134 8.28 2.33 -3.34
N LEU A 135 7.08 2.61 -2.85
CA LEU A 135 6.58 3.98 -2.73
C LEU A 135 6.95 4.51 -1.33
N GLN A 136 7.74 5.58 -1.28
CA GLN A 136 8.09 6.25 -0.04
C GLN A 136 7.26 7.52 0.12
N VAL A 137 6.60 7.66 1.28
CA VAL A 137 5.92 8.87 1.70
C VAL A 137 6.85 9.63 2.64
N ALA A 138 7.52 10.66 2.10
CA ALA A 138 8.63 11.35 2.75
C ALA A 138 8.28 12.72 3.36
N ALA A 139 7.00 13.10 3.36
CA ALA A 139 6.51 14.33 3.95
C ALA A 139 5.10 14.15 4.53
N ALA A 140 4.68 15.10 5.37
CA ALA A 140 3.31 15.24 5.89
C ALA A 140 2.32 15.57 4.78
N VAL A 141 1.89 14.54 4.05
CA VAL A 141 1.02 14.67 2.87
C VAL A 141 -0.15 13.69 2.92
N THR A 142 -1.21 14.02 2.19
CA THR A 142 -2.32 13.10 1.91
C THR A 142 -2.30 12.75 0.44
N ALA A 143 -2.07 11.48 0.12
CA ALA A 143 -2.14 10.94 -1.24
C ALA A 143 -3.56 10.41 -1.49
N ALA A 144 -4.20 10.91 -2.56
CA ALA A 144 -5.59 10.58 -2.88
C ALA A 144 -5.72 9.59 -4.04
N GLU A 145 -4.59 9.18 -4.63
CA GLU A 145 -4.55 8.27 -5.77
C GLU A 145 -4.82 6.83 -5.30
N PRO A 146 -5.51 5.99 -6.08
CA PRO A 146 -5.60 4.57 -5.77
C PRO A 146 -4.24 3.89 -5.90
N LEU A 147 -3.92 2.98 -4.98
CA LEU A 147 -2.65 2.26 -4.95
C LEU A 147 -2.84 0.77 -5.20
N ASN A 148 -1.96 0.20 -6.00
CA ASN A 148 -1.78 -1.24 -6.16
C ASN A 148 -0.39 -1.61 -5.62
N ILE A 149 -0.30 -2.44 -4.58
CA ILE A 149 0.99 -2.73 -3.92
C ILE A 149 1.31 -4.22 -3.91
N ALA A 150 2.60 -4.54 -4.05
CA ALA A 150 3.10 -5.90 -3.99
C ALA A 150 4.45 -5.99 -3.28
N GLY A 151 4.62 -7.02 -2.45
CA GLY A 151 5.91 -7.48 -1.97
C GLY A 151 6.48 -6.68 -0.79
N THR A 152 7.76 -6.92 -0.52
CA THR A 152 8.46 -6.45 0.69
C THR A 152 9.24 -5.16 0.48
N GLY A 153 9.09 -4.50 -0.68
CA GLY A 153 9.82 -3.28 -1.01
C GLY A 153 11.18 -3.48 -1.66
N ALA A 154 11.72 -2.40 -2.20
CA ALA A 154 13.11 -2.32 -2.61
C ALA A 154 14.02 -2.45 -1.38
N SER A 155 15.00 -3.36 -1.43
CA SER A 155 15.92 -3.61 -0.31
C SER A 155 15.20 -3.83 1.03
N THR A 156 14.05 -4.51 1.00
CA THR A 156 13.20 -4.77 2.17
C THR A 156 12.62 -3.52 2.85
N ALA A 157 12.51 -2.37 2.17
CA ALA A 157 11.98 -1.13 2.74
C ALA A 157 10.44 -1.05 2.79
N GLY A 158 9.73 -2.15 2.52
CA GLY A 158 8.27 -2.16 2.36
C GLY A 158 7.83 -1.68 0.98
N ALA A 159 6.71 -2.23 0.48
CA ALA A 159 6.07 -1.74 -0.74
C ALA A 159 5.59 -0.29 -0.54
N VAL A 160 5.15 0.03 0.69
CA VAL A 160 4.92 1.40 1.16
C VAL A 160 5.84 1.66 2.35
N ASN A 161 6.55 2.79 2.31
CA ASN A 161 7.46 3.23 3.36
C ASN A 161 7.14 4.66 3.81
N PHE A 162 6.62 4.83 5.02
CA PHE A 162 6.41 6.14 5.61
C PHE A 162 7.66 6.55 6.39
N THR A 163 8.35 7.58 5.89
CA THR A 163 9.49 8.21 6.60
C THR A 163 9.11 9.55 7.24
N ALA A 164 7.90 10.02 7.00
CA ALA A 164 7.26 11.13 7.71
C ALA A 164 5.80 10.76 7.98
N ALA A 165 5.11 11.52 8.85
CA ALA A 165 3.67 11.39 9.00
C ALA A 165 3.01 11.55 7.62
N GLY A 166 1.93 10.83 7.33
CA GLY A 166 1.29 10.90 6.02
C GLY A 166 0.05 10.03 5.98
N THR A 167 -0.82 10.32 5.01
CA THR A 167 -2.11 9.63 4.85
C THR A 167 -2.26 9.10 3.43
N LEU A 168 -2.60 7.82 3.28
CA LEU A 168 -3.11 7.26 2.03
C LEU A 168 -4.63 7.18 2.13
N SER A 169 -5.34 8.07 1.43
CA SER A 169 -6.80 8.24 1.62
C SER A 169 -7.66 7.42 0.68
N SER A 170 -7.09 6.88 -0.40
CA SER A 170 -7.78 6.02 -1.36
C SER A 170 -7.51 4.55 -1.10
N THR A 171 -8.20 3.68 -1.84
CA THR A 171 -8.05 2.23 -1.76
C THR A 171 -6.60 1.81 -1.97
N VAL A 172 -6.13 0.90 -1.10
CA VAL A 172 -4.84 0.23 -1.21
C VAL A 172 -5.11 -1.25 -1.55
N ALA A 173 -4.99 -1.59 -2.83
CA ALA A 173 -5.19 -2.95 -3.31
C ALA A 173 -3.88 -3.74 -3.29
N MET A 174 -3.83 -4.81 -2.51
CA MET A 174 -2.70 -5.73 -2.46
C MET A 174 -2.79 -6.74 -3.61
N THR A 175 -1.76 -6.78 -4.46
CA THR A 175 -1.63 -7.73 -5.57
C THR A 175 -0.64 -8.87 -5.26
N ALA A 176 0.06 -8.78 -4.13
CA ALA A 176 0.79 -9.84 -3.45
C ALA A 176 0.86 -9.52 -1.95
N SER A 177 1.33 -10.46 -1.12
CA SER A 177 1.60 -10.16 0.30
C SER A 177 2.57 -8.98 0.39
N SER A 178 2.20 -7.98 1.16
CA SER A 178 2.84 -6.66 1.10
C SER A 178 3.23 -6.18 2.48
N THR A 179 4.40 -5.53 2.54
CA THR A 179 4.90 -4.91 3.77
C THR A 179 4.70 -3.40 3.73
N VAL A 180 4.11 -2.85 4.79
CA VAL A 180 4.04 -1.42 5.06
C VAL A 180 5.00 -1.11 6.21
N GLN A 181 5.93 -0.18 5.97
CA GLN A 181 6.87 0.30 6.98
C GLN A 181 6.51 1.69 7.43
N VAL A 182 6.68 1.93 8.73
CA VAL A 182 6.57 3.27 9.33
C VAL A 182 7.81 3.51 10.18
N ALA A 183 8.55 4.56 9.86
CA ALA A 183 9.80 4.93 10.53
C ALA A 183 9.58 5.19 12.03
N ASP A 184 10.67 5.12 12.79
CA ASP A 184 10.65 5.34 14.24
C ASP A 184 10.12 6.74 14.59
N GLY A 185 9.27 6.81 15.62
CA GLY A 185 8.62 8.07 16.04
C GLY A 185 7.59 8.64 15.06
N VAL A 186 7.31 7.97 13.94
CA VAL A 186 6.30 8.39 12.95
C VAL A 186 4.98 7.68 13.20
N GLU A 187 3.88 8.43 13.13
CA GLU A 187 2.52 7.90 12.98
C GLU A 187 2.00 8.23 11.58
N ALA A 188 1.63 7.19 10.84
CA ALA A 188 1.11 7.29 9.48
C ALA A 188 -0.27 6.61 9.39
N THR A 189 -1.12 7.07 8.47
CA THR A 189 -2.49 6.59 8.34
C THR A 189 -2.75 6.01 6.95
N ILE A 190 -3.42 4.87 6.90
CA ILE A 190 -4.12 4.41 5.70
C ILE A 190 -5.61 4.50 6.02
N SER A 191 -6.27 5.51 5.45
CA SER A 191 -7.69 5.75 5.68
C SER A 191 -8.59 5.18 4.58
N GLY A 192 -8.01 4.81 3.44
CA GLY A 192 -8.71 4.01 2.44
C GLY A 192 -8.72 2.51 2.79
N VAL A 193 -9.61 1.76 2.16
CA VAL A 193 -9.74 0.31 2.39
C VAL A 193 -8.49 -0.42 1.87
N ILE A 194 -7.86 -1.22 2.73
CA ILE A 194 -6.87 -2.22 2.31
C ILE A 194 -7.62 -3.46 1.84
N SER A 195 -7.35 -3.93 0.62
CA SER A 195 -8.08 -5.02 -0.03
C SER A 195 -7.16 -6.01 -0.74
N GLY A 196 -7.69 -7.15 -1.17
CA GLY A 196 -6.97 -8.16 -1.96
C GLY A 196 -6.78 -9.50 -1.23
N SER A 197 -6.38 -10.55 -1.95
CA SER A 197 -6.35 -11.90 -1.37
C SER A 197 -5.12 -12.19 -0.48
N PHE A 198 -4.36 -11.18 -0.11
CA PHE A 198 -2.99 -11.32 0.40
C PHE A 198 -2.80 -10.74 1.80
N GLY A 199 -1.68 -11.09 2.43
CA GLY A 199 -1.42 -10.77 3.84
C GLY A 199 -0.67 -9.45 4.00
N LEU A 200 -1.07 -8.66 5.00
CA LEU A 200 -0.47 -7.39 5.37
C LEU A 200 0.60 -7.61 6.43
N THR A 201 1.82 -7.10 6.18
CA THR A 201 2.86 -7.02 7.21
C THR A 201 3.12 -5.57 7.59
N LYS A 202 2.86 -5.21 8.86
CA LYS A 202 3.33 -3.95 9.45
C LYS A 202 4.73 -4.17 10.04
N ALA A 203 5.70 -3.39 9.59
CA ALA A 203 7.09 -3.44 10.03
C ALA A 203 7.60 -2.05 10.49
N ASN A 204 8.82 -2.04 11.04
CA ASN A 204 9.48 -0.92 11.72
C ASN A 204 8.73 -0.42 12.97
N THR A 205 9.40 0.39 13.78
CA THR A 205 8.96 0.74 15.14
C THR A 205 7.86 1.81 15.21
N GLY A 206 7.57 2.51 14.11
CA GLY A 206 6.50 3.51 14.07
C GLY A 206 5.09 2.93 14.16
N THR A 207 4.10 3.83 14.13
CA THR A 207 2.67 3.50 14.23
C THR A 207 2.00 3.59 12.86
N LEU A 208 1.37 2.50 12.42
CA LEU A 208 0.45 2.51 11.30
C LEU A 208 -0.98 2.54 11.84
N VAL A 209 -1.73 3.58 11.50
CA VAL A 209 -3.15 3.71 11.78
C VAL A 209 -3.94 3.22 10.57
N ILE A 210 -4.88 2.31 10.78
CA ILE A 210 -5.90 1.94 9.79
C ILE A 210 -7.26 2.44 10.27
N SER A 211 -7.99 3.16 9.40
CA SER A 211 -9.26 3.80 9.78
C SER A 211 -10.48 3.36 8.99
N ALA A 212 -10.29 2.50 7.98
CA ALA A 212 -11.35 1.88 7.21
C ALA A 212 -11.50 0.40 7.57
N ALA A 213 -12.70 -0.14 7.36
CA ALA A 213 -12.94 -1.57 7.46
C ALA A 213 -12.22 -2.28 6.30
N ASN A 214 -11.19 -3.05 6.62
CA ASN A 214 -10.34 -3.68 5.61
C ASN A 214 -10.95 -4.99 5.11
N THR A 215 -10.62 -5.37 3.88
CA THR A 215 -11.28 -6.49 3.16
C THR A 215 -10.29 -7.49 2.58
N TYR A 216 -9.01 -7.41 2.95
CA TYR A 216 -8.05 -8.43 2.54
C TYR A 216 -8.35 -9.78 3.20
N THR A 217 -7.92 -10.89 2.61
CA THR A 217 -8.40 -12.23 3.03
C THR A 217 -7.32 -13.14 3.61
N SER A 218 -6.12 -12.63 3.87
CA SER A 218 -5.02 -13.41 4.43
C SER A 218 -4.53 -12.78 5.74
N THR A 219 -3.39 -13.25 6.24
CA THR A 219 -2.89 -12.94 7.58
C THR A 219 -2.49 -11.48 7.76
N THR A 220 -2.65 -10.98 8.97
CA THR A 220 -2.08 -9.71 9.41
C THR A 220 -0.87 -10.00 10.30
N THR A 221 0.29 -9.50 9.94
CA THR A 221 1.52 -9.68 10.73
C THR A 221 2.01 -8.33 11.21
N ILE A 222 2.15 -8.15 12.53
CA ILE A 222 2.73 -6.96 13.16
C ILE A 222 4.12 -7.38 13.62
N SER A 223 5.12 -7.23 12.75
CA SER A 223 6.48 -7.69 13.04
C SER A 223 7.22 -6.76 14.00
N ALA A 224 6.90 -5.46 13.98
CA ALA A 224 7.43 -4.44 14.88
C ALA A 224 6.52 -3.19 14.93
N GLY A 225 6.76 -2.34 15.93
CA GLY A 225 6.02 -1.10 16.14
C GLY A 225 4.55 -1.34 16.46
N THR A 226 3.68 -0.42 16.03
CA THR A 226 2.25 -0.48 16.35
C THR A 226 1.40 -0.53 15.08
N LEU A 227 0.44 -1.45 15.04
CA LEU A 227 -0.73 -1.36 14.17
C LEU A 227 -1.90 -0.88 15.04
N LYS A 228 -2.46 0.27 14.71
CA LYS A 228 -3.49 0.95 15.50
C LYS A 228 -4.79 1.06 14.71
N LEU A 229 -5.92 0.74 15.36
CA LEU A 229 -7.25 0.97 14.80
C LEU A 229 -7.75 2.38 15.14
N SER A 230 -8.64 2.92 14.31
CA SER A 230 -9.33 4.19 14.58
C SER A 230 -10.64 4.26 13.81
N GLY A 231 -11.64 5.00 14.32
CA GLY A 231 -12.92 5.15 13.63
C GLY A 231 -13.57 3.79 13.31
N SER A 232 -13.73 3.50 12.02
CA SER A 232 -14.27 2.22 11.51
C SER A 232 -13.17 1.21 11.12
N GLY A 233 -11.93 1.45 11.56
CA GLY A 233 -10.78 0.60 11.27
C GLY A 233 -10.96 -0.80 11.85
N SER A 234 -10.83 -1.82 11.03
CA SER A 234 -10.86 -3.22 11.46
C SER A 234 -9.83 -4.04 10.69
N VAL A 235 -9.27 -5.06 11.35
CA VAL A 235 -8.66 -6.19 10.65
C VAL A 235 -9.82 -7.08 10.13
N PRO A 236 -9.70 -7.73 8.95
CA PRO A 236 -10.77 -8.57 8.44
C PRO A 236 -11.09 -9.72 9.42
N ASP A 237 -12.39 -9.96 9.66
CA ASP A 237 -12.94 -10.94 10.62
C ASP A 237 -12.27 -12.33 10.57
N ARG A 238 -11.82 -12.79 9.39
CA ARG A 238 -11.22 -14.12 9.20
C ARG A 238 -9.70 -14.10 9.07
N SER A 239 -9.06 -12.98 9.39
CA SER A 239 -7.61 -12.83 9.33
C SER A 239 -6.99 -13.32 10.63
N ALA A 240 -6.05 -14.26 10.54
CA ALA A 240 -5.16 -14.54 11.67
C ALA A 240 -4.20 -13.36 11.87
N VAL A 241 -4.04 -12.94 13.13
CA VAL A 241 -3.18 -11.82 13.53
C VAL A 241 -1.97 -12.33 14.30
N THR A 242 -0.79 -12.20 13.71
CA THR A 242 0.49 -12.51 14.37
C THR A 242 1.08 -11.23 14.96
N VAL A 243 1.20 -11.16 16.28
CA VAL A 243 1.61 -9.97 17.03
C VAL A 243 2.99 -10.19 17.63
N THR A 244 4.03 -9.58 17.03
CA THR A 244 5.37 -9.45 17.61
C THR A 244 5.62 -8.02 18.11
N GLY A 245 5.03 -7.02 17.45
CA GLY A 245 4.94 -5.63 17.92
C GLY A 245 3.74 -5.38 18.83
N THR A 246 2.99 -4.32 18.55
CA THR A 246 1.76 -3.94 19.28
C THR A 246 0.55 -3.91 18.36
N PHE A 247 -0.51 -4.62 18.72
CA PHE A 247 -1.84 -4.42 18.15
C PHE A 247 -2.64 -3.50 19.09
N ASP A 248 -2.83 -2.25 18.69
CA ASP A 248 -3.57 -1.25 19.46
C ASP A 248 -4.98 -1.09 18.90
N LEU A 249 -5.97 -1.59 19.63
CA LEU A 249 -7.37 -1.46 19.26
C LEU A 249 -7.89 -0.04 19.50
N ASN A 250 -7.23 0.76 20.34
CA ASN A 250 -7.57 2.16 20.56
C ASN A 250 -9.08 2.38 20.81
N SER A 251 -9.67 1.53 21.66
CA SER A 251 -11.10 1.51 21.99
C SER A 251 -12.06 1.17 20.84
N VAL A 252 -11.55 0.72 19.69
CA VAL A 252 -12.33 0.16 18.56
C VAL A 252 -12.40 -1.35 18.73
N SER A 253 -13.61 -1.89 18.89
CA SER A 253 -13.79 -3.35 18.99
C SER A 253 -13.60 -4.00 17.63
N ASP A 254 -12.97 -5.17 17.62
CA ASP A 254 -12.62 -5.89 16.40
C ASP A 254 -12.93 -7.39 16.54
N ILE A 255 -13.11 -8.03 15.41
CA ILE A 255 -13.27 -9.48 15.30
C ILE A 255 -12.16 -9.98 14.39
N VAL A 256 -11.45 -11.02 14.80
CA VAL A 256 -10.36 -11.62 14.02
C VAL A 256 -10.39 -13.13 14.15
N GLY A 257 -9.87 -13.82 13.13
CA GLY A 257 -9.91 -15.27 13.09
C GLY A 257 -9.20 -15.89 14.28
N SER A 258 -7.98 -15.45 14.52
CA SER A 258 -7.14 -15.88 15.64
C SER A 258 -6.03 -14.87 15.96
N VAL A 259 -5.43 -15.01 17.14
CA VAL A 259 -4.28 -14.19 17.57
C VAL A 259 -3.13 -15.09 18.03
N ALA A 260 -1.91 -14.77 17.61
CA ALA A 260 -0.71 -15.50 18.01
C ALA A 260 0.48 -14.56 18.21
N GLY A 261 1.54 -15.05 18.85
CA GLY A 261 2.80 -14.31 19.03
C GLY A 261 3.07 -13.89 20.48
N ALA A 262 4.09 -13.05 20.66
CA ALA A 262 4.64 -12.68 21.96
C ALA A 262 4.65 -11.15 22.22
N GLY A 263 4.01 -10.37 21.33
CA GLY A 263 3.97 -8.91 21.42
C GLY A 263 2.93 -8.39 22.42
N THR A 264 2.43 -7.17 22.17
CA THR A 264 1.42 -6.53 23.02
C THR A 264 0.08 -6.39 22.30
N ILE A 265 -1.02 -6.67 22.99
CA ILE A 265 -2.36 -6.24 22.56
C ILE A 265 -2.82 -5.16 23.55
N SER A 266 -3.18 -3.99 23.03
CA SER A 266 -3.75 -2.90 23.83
C SER A 266 -5.21 -2.71 23.46
N PHE A 267 -6.10 -2.93 24.43
CA PHE A 267 -7.54 -2.83 24.19
C PHE A 267 -8.05 -1.39 24.24
N GLY A 268 -7.42 -0.52 25.03
CA GLY A 268 -8.12 0.65 25.54
C GLY A 268 -9.38 0.20 26.31
N SER A 269 -10.56 0.55 25.80
CA SER A 269 -11.87 0.04 26.26
C SER A 269 -12.55 -0.94 25.29
N ALA A 270 -11.85 -1.41 24.25
CA ALA A 270 -12.39 -2.27 23.21
C ALA A 270 -12.63 -3.71 23.66
N THR A 271 -13.44 -4.44 22.89
CA THR A 271 -13.46 -5.90 22.90
C THR A 271 -12.72 -6.43 21.67
N LEU A 272 -11.81 -7.38 21.86
CA LEU A 272 -11.28 -8.22 20.79
C LEU A 272 -11.98 -9.57 20.82
N THR A 273 -12.68 -9.92 19.74
CA THR A 273 -13.29 -11.24 19.60
C THR A 273 -12.42 -12.11 18.70
N THR A 274 -12.10 -13.33 19.13
CA THR A 274 -11.33 -14.30 18.35
C THR A 274 -12.09 -15.61 18.14
N GLY A 275 -11.80 -16.37 17.09
CA GLY A 275 -12.34 -17.73 16.91
C GLY A 275 -13.57 -17.79 16.02
N ASP A 276 -13.75 -16.84 15.12
CA ASP A 276 -14.73 -16.84 14.05
C ASP A 276 -14.13 -17.22 12.68
N ASP A 277 -13.02 -17.98 12.69
CA ASP A 277 -12.31 -18.52 11.53
C ASP A 277 -13.23 -19.38 10.62
N GLN A 278 -14.04 -18.74 9.77
CA GLN A 278 -14.92 -19.43 8.81
C GLN A 278 -14.16 -19.97 7.59
N ALA A 279 -12.83 -19.92 7.58
CA ALA A 279 -12.01 -20.52 6.54
C ALA A 279 -11.73 -21.98 6.87
N SER A 280 -12.63 -22.84 6.40
CA SER A 280 -12.44 -24.30 6.20
C SER A 280 -12.64 -25.27 7.36
N GLY A 281 -13.26 -24.85 8.47
CA GLY A 281 -13.69 -25.81 9.51
C GLY A 281 -12.54 -26.44 10.29
N SER A 282 -11.43 -25.71 10.43
CA SER A 282 -10.34 -26.08 11.32
C SER A 282 -10.01 -24.87 12.18
N ASP A 283 -10.68 -24.78 13.34
CA ASP A 283 -10.22 -23.95 14.44
C ASP A 283 -8.87 -24.54 14.88
N THR A 284 -7.76 -24.00 14.37
CA THR A 284 -6.44 -24.42 14.84
C THR A 284 -6.11 -23.67 16.12
N ASP A 285 -5.74 -24.41 17.16
CA ASP A 285 -5.27 -23.81 18.40
C ASP A 285 -4.12 -22.83 18.11
N THR A 286 -4.28 -21.59 18.56
CA THR A 286 -3.23 -20.56 18.51
C THR A 286 -2.75 -20.27 19.91
N THR A 287 -1.47 -19.88 20.05
CA THR A 287 -0.88 -19.49 21.32
C THR A 287 -0.41 -18.05 21.25
N PHE A 288 -0.95 -17.21 22.13
CA PHE A 288 -0.45 -15.88 22.39
C PHE A 288 0.25 -15.88 23.75
N SER A 289 1.56 -15.64 23.77
CA SER A 289 2.41 -15.60 24.97
C SER A 289 2.81 -14.18 25.36
N GLY A 290 2.20 -13.18 24.73
CA GLY A 290 2.48 -11.77 24.93
C GLY A 290 1.70 -11.12 26.07
N THR A 291 1.77 -9.79 26.13
CA THR A 291 1.08 -8.98 27.14
C THR A 291 -0.22 -8.40 26.61
N MET A 292 -1.28 -8.46 27.40
CA MET A 292 -2.56 -7.79 27.11
C MET A 292 -2.79 -6.65 28.11
N THR A 293 -3.21 -5.47 27.62
CA THR A 293 -3.34 -4.25 28.44
C THR A 293 -4.62 -3.46 28.12
N GLY A 294 -5.08 -2.63 29.05
CA GLY A 294 -6.31 -1.83 28.91
C GLY A 294 -7.45 -2.35 29.80
N SER A 295 -8.55 -1.59 29.85
CA SER A 295 -9.77 -1.95 30.59
C SER A 295 -10.78 -2.74 29.75
N GLY A 296 -10.47 -2.97 28.47
CA GLY A 296 -11.25 -3.79 27.55
C GLY A 296 -11.19 -5.29 27.84
N ALA A 297 -11.71 -6.10 26.92
CA ALA A 297 -11.82 -7.55 27.09
C ALA A 297 -11.36 -8.33 25.84
N ALA A 298 -10.78 -9.51 26.07
CA ALA A 298 -10.63 -10.54 25.05
C ALA A 298 -11.78 -11.56 25.20
N GLN A 299 -12.49 -11.86 24.12
CA GLN A 299 -13.61 -12.78 24.10
C GLN A 299 -13.42 -13.84 23.01
N ALA A 300 -13.79 -15.08 23.29
CA ALA A 300 -13.93 -16.09 22.24
C ALA A 300 -15.29 -15.91 21.56
N ALA A 301 -15.35 -16.13 20.25
CA ALA A 301 -16.61 -16.20 19.52
C ALA A 301 -17.51 -17.27 20.16
N SER A 302 -18.77 -16.95 20.40
CA SER A 302 -19.72 -17.91 20.98
C SER A 302 -19.77 -19.14 20.07
N PRO A 303 -19.64 -20.37 20.60
CA PRO A 303 -19.78 -21.56 19.77
C PRO A 303 -21.15 -21.50 19.10
N ARG A 304 -21.18 -21.67 17.77
CA ARG A 304 -22.46 -21.80 17.07
C ARG A 304 -23.24 -22.91 17.78
N PRO A 305 -24.53 -22.70 18.15
CA PRO A 305 -25.32 -23.80 18.65
C PRO A 305 -25.23 -24.90 17.60
N ALA A 306 -24.74 -26.07 18.00
CA ALA A 306 -24.75 -27.25 17.15
C ALA A 306 -26.14 -27.29 16.52
N GLN A 307 -26.22 -27.37 15.19
CA GLN A 307 -27.50 -27.58 14.54
C GLN A 307 -28.01 -28.91 15.07
N ALA A 308 -28.81 -28.86 16.13
CA ALA A 308 -29.64 -29.94 16.56
C ALA A 308 -30.57 -30.15 15.38
N SER A 309 -30.18 -31.08 14.51
CA SER A 309 -31.04 -31.65 13.51
C SER A 309 -32.20 -32.24 14.30
N CYS A 310 -33.23 -31.43 14.53
CA CYS A 310 -34.49 -31.86 15.10
C CYS A 310 -35.11 -32.75 14.03
N ALA A 311 -34.67 -34.01 13.99
CA ALA A 311 -35.30 -35.06 13.23
C ALA A 311 -36.69 -35.27 13.83
N CYS A 312 -37.67 -34.54 13.30
CA CYS A 312 -39.07 -34.78 13.55
C CYS A 312 -39.38 -36.14 12.92
N ARG A 313 -39.22 -37.21 13.70
CA ARG A 313 -39.50 -38.59 13.30
C ARG A 313 -41.00 -38.70 13.09
N ALA A 314 -41.45 -38.67 11.84
CA ALA A 314 -42.84 -38.89 11.49
C ALA A 314 -43.30 -40.27 11.98
N PRO A 315 -44.49 -40.41 12.62
CA PRO A 315 -44.98 -41.71 13.06
C PRO A 315 -45.43 -42.53 11.85
N THR A 316 -44.79 -43.68 11.63
CA THR A 316 -45.24 -44.73 10.71
C THR A 316 -46.60 -45.27 11.16
N ARG A 317 -47.68 -44.91 10.46
CA ARG A 317 -48.99 -45.58 10.59
C ARG A 317 -48.90 -46.97 9.95
N SER A 318 -48.94 -48.00 10.77
CA SER A 318 -49.22 -49.38 10.36
C SER A 318 -50.68 -49.48 9.89
N ARG A 319 -50.90 -49.87 8.63
CA ARG A 319 -52.23 -50.20 8.11
C ARG A 319 -52.34 -51.71 7.98
N VAL A 320 -53.08 -52.30 8.91
CA VAL A 320 -53.54 -53.69 8.87
C VAL A 320 -54.56 -53.83 7.72
N THR A 321 -54.31 -54.72 6.78
CA THR A 321 -55.29 -55.19 5.80
C THR A 321 -55.97 -56.44 6.34
N SER A 322 -57.30 -56.41 6.45
CA SER A 322 -58.13 -57.57 6.75
C SER A 322 -59.10 -57.86 5.60
N ARG A 323 -59.15 -59.15 5.25
CA ARG A 323 -59.94 -59.86 4.23
C ARG A 323 -59.28 -60.06 2.88
#